data_AF-A0A8S3IIX1-F1
#
_entry.id   AF-A0A8S3IIX1-F1
#
_cell.length_a   1.000
_cell.length_b   1.000
_cell.length_c   1.000
_cell.angle_alpha   90.00
_cell.angle_beta   90.00
_cell.angle_gamma   90.00
#
_symmetry.space_group_name_H-M   'P 1'
#
loop_
_entity.id
_entity.type
_entity.pdbx_description
1 polymer ?
#
loop_
_entity_poly.entity_id
_entity_poly.type
_entity_poly.pdbx_seq_one_letter_code
_entity_poly.pdbx_strand_id
1 'polypeptide(L)'
;MKPICFKAIREYQKVNHFPGSFQIGRKDRLWRNLSHMQAVHSRREFDFVPQTFVLPADLLLFKRVFEELTDTKESKWIIKPPASARGQGIR
;
A
#
# COMPACT_ATOMS: atom_id res chain seq x y z
N MET A 1 -13.11 10.27 -5.33
CA MET A 1 -13.65 11.60 -5.00
C MET A 1 -12.68 12.31 -4.07
N LYS A 2 -12.38 13.60 -4.29
CA LYS A 2 -11.49 14.36 -3.37
C LYS A 2 -12.20 14.53 -2.02
N PRO A 3 -11.50 14.46 -0.87
CA PRO A 3 -12.12 14.59 0.45
C PRO A 3 -12.97 15.85 0.62
N ILE A 4 -12.59 16.95 -0.05
CA ILE A 4 -13.31 18.22 0.04
C ILE A 4 -14.73 18.16 -0.55
N CYS A 5 -14.98 17.27 -1.52
CA CYS A 5 -16.31 17.11 -2.13
C CYS A 5 -17.33 16.56 -1.12
N PHE A 6 -16.88 15.83 -0.09
CA PHE A 6 -17.77 15.28 0.92
C PHE A 6 -18.38 16.37 1.82
N LYS A 7 -17.74 17.54 1.94
CA LYS A 7 -18.27 18.66 2.72
C LYS A 7 -19.54 19.27 2.13
N ALA A 8 -19.77 19.08 0.82
CA ALA A 8 -20.94 19.59 0.13
C ALA A 8 -22.13 18.62 0.15
N ILE A 9 -21.96 17.40 0.68
CA ILE A 9 -23.01 16.39 0.75
C ILE A 9 -23.99 16.77 1.85
N ARG A 10 -25.27 16.81 1.50
CA ARG A 10 -26.39 17.07 2.43
C ARG A 10 -26.81 15.77 3.12
N GLU A 11 -27.41 15.89 4.30
CA GLU A 11 -27.77 14.74 5.17
C GLU A 11 -28.63 13.67 4.49
N TYR A 12 -29.50 14.07 3.56
CA TYR A 12 -30.37 13.16 2.82
C TYR A 12 -29.70 12.49 1.61
N GLN A 13 -28.52 12.98 1.19
CA GLN A 13 -27.80 12.45 0.03
C GLN A 13 -26.99 11.22 0.43
N LYS A 14 -27.07 10.17 -0.39
CA LYS A 14 -26.26 8.96 -0.22
C LYS A 14 -25.12 8.95 -1.22
N VAL A 15 -23.94 8.55 -0.75
CA VAL A 15 -22.76 8.31 -1.59
C VAL A 15 -22.19 6.94 -1.28
N ASN A 16 -21.63 6.29 -2.29
CA ASN A 16 -21.07 4.93 -2.20
C ASN A 16 -19.57 4.89 -1.90
N HIS A 17 -18.99 6.04 -1.53
CA HIS A 17 -17.58 6.15 -1.17
C HIS A 17 -17.44 6.79 0.19
N PHE A 18 -16.42 6.39 0.94
CA PHE A 18 -16.02 7.05 2.18
C PHE A 18 -14.88 8.05 1.91
N PRO A 19 -14.86 9.21 2.61
CA PRO A 19 -13.71 10.10 2.59
C PRO A 19 -12.48 9.35 3.13
N GLY A 20 -11.33 9.49 2.48
CA GLY A 20 -10.09 8.84 2.92
C GLY A 20 -9.94 7.36 2.54
N SER A 21 -10.88 6.78 1.78
CA SER A 21 -10.80 5.36 1.33
C SER A 21 -9.50 5.00 0.59
N PHE A 22 -8.80 5.99 0.02
CA PHE A 22 -7.48 5.81 -0.59
C PHE A 22 -6.39 5.35 0.38
N GLN A 23 -6.60 5.46 1.71
CA GLN A 23 -5.67 4.95 2.72
C GLN A 23 -5.50 3.43 2.65
N ILE A 24 -6.55 2.72 2.21
CA ILE A 24 -6.52 1.28 1.94
C ILE A 24 -6.54 0.97 0.44
N GLY A 25 -7.13 1.86 -0.39
CA GLY A 25 -7.26 1.64 -1.83
C GLY A 25 -5.99 1.89 -2.65
N ARG A 26 -5.07 2.75 -2.18
CA ARG A 26 -3.78 2.96 -2.85
C ARG A 26 -2.71 2.07 -2.25
N LYS A 27 -1.91 1.41 -3.09
CA LYS A 27 -0.94 0.40 -2.66
C LYS A 27 0.14 0.96 -1.74
N ASP A 28 0.63 2.17 -2.04
CA ASP A 28 1.63 2.87 -1.23
C ASP A 28 1.10 3.26 0.16
N ARG A 29 -0.15 3.71 0.23
CA ARG A 29 -0.79 4.06 1.51
C ARG A 29 -1.16 2.81 2.31
N LEU A 30 -1.68 1.79 1.64
CA LEU A 30 -2.01 0.51 2.24
C LEU A 30 -0.79 -0.10 2.94
N TRP A 31 0.35 -0.20 2.25
CA TRP A 31 1.57 -0.74 2.84
C TRP A 31 2.05 0.08 4.06
N ARG A 32 2.09 1.41 3.97
CA ARG A 32 2.51 2.25 5.10
C ARG A 32 1.61 2.06 6.32
N ASN A 33 0.30 1.97 6.12
CA ASN A 33 -0.65 1.75 7.20
C ASN A 33 -0.49 0.36 7.81
N LEU A 34 -0.33 -0.68 7.00
CA LEU A 34 -0.11 -2.05 7.48
C LEU A 34 1.24 -2.22 8.19
N SER A 35 2.31 -1.62 7.67
CA SER A 35 3.62 -1.61 8.31
C SER A 35 3.57 -0.91 9.68
N HIS A 36 2.84 0.20 9.78
CA HIS A 36 2.58 0.83 11.07
C HIS A 36 1.78 -0.08 12.02
N MET A 37 0.76 -0.78 11.53
CA MET A 37 0.00 -1.74 12.35
C MET A 37 0.84 -2.94 12.80
N GLN A 38 1.74 -3.46 11.96
CA GLN A 38 2.71 -4.49 12.34
C GLN A 38 3.60 -4.03 13.50
N ALA A 39 4.01 -2.75 13.49
CA ALA A 39 4.84 -2.17 14.55
C ALA A 39 4.07 -1.98 15.87
N VAL A 40 2.80 -1.59 15.82
CA VAL A 40 1.99 -1.30 17.02
C VAL A 40 1.36 -2.56 17.62
N HIS A 41 0.88 -3.48 16.79
CA HIS A 41 0.02 -4.60 17.20
C HIS A 41 0.67 -5.98 17.01
N SER A 42 1.99 -6.01 16.84
CA SER A 42 2.80 -7.18 16.48
C SER A 42 2.67 -7.63 15.03
N ARG A 43 3.76 -8.19 14.53
CA ARG A 43 3.82 -8.75 13.18
C ARG A 43 2.85 -9.92 13.00
N ARG A 44 2.67 -10.77 14.01
CA ARG A 44 1.83 -11.97 13.92
C ARG A 44 0.40 -11.69 13.46
N GLU A 45 -0.20 -10.60 13.93
CA GLU A 45 -1.58 -10.21 13.58
C GLU A 45 -1.68 -9.60 12.17
N PHE A 46 -0.55 -9.12 11.61
CA PHE A 46 -0.50 -8.38 10.36
C PHE A 46 0.48 -9.00 9.32
N ASP A 47 0.86 -10.27 9.47
CA ASP A 47 1.78 -10.99 8.57
C ASP A 47 1.07 -11.63 7.36
N PHE A 48 -0.20 -11.28 7.14
CA PHE A 48 -0.99 -11.76 6.00
C PHE A 48 -0.71 -10.99 4.69
N VAL A 49 0.22 -10.03 4.71
CA VAL A 49 0.64 -9.25 3.54
C VAL A 49 2.11 -9.48 3.21
N PRO A 50 2.47 -9.56 1.91
CA PRO A 50 3.86 -9.70 1.53
C PRO A 50 4.65 -8.43 1.88
N GLN A 51 5.93 -8.60 2.22
CA GLN A 51 6.84 -7.47 2.40
C GLN A 51 6.85 -6.59 1.15
N THR A 52 6.65 -5.29 1.34
CA THR A 52 6.53 -4.33 0.25
C THR A 52 7.43 -3.13 0.54
N PHE A 53 7.83 -2.39 -0.49
CA PHE A 53 8.64 -1.18 -0.37
C PHE A 53 8.04 -0.05 -1.21
N VAL A 54 7.91 1.15 -0.64
CA VAL A 54 7.46 2.36 -1.36
C VAL A 54 8.66 3.11 -1.89
N LEU A 55 8.93 2.96 -3.18
CA LEU A 55 10.01 3.69 -3.85
C LEU A 55 9.58 5.13 -4.18
N PRO A 56 10.50 6.12 -4.15
CA PRO A 56 11.94 5.98 -3.87
C PRO A 56 12.32 5.96 -2.38
N ALA A 57 11.38 6.22 -1.47
CA ALA A 57 11.67 6.38 -0.04
C ALA A 57 12.35 5.16 0.58
N ASP A 58 11.90 3.96 0.22
CA ASP A 58 12.40 2.71 0.79
C ASP A 58 13.52 2.06 -0.05
N LEU A 59 14.10 2.78 -1.02
CA LEU A 59 15.05 2.21 -1.99
C LEU A 59 16.28 1.58 -1.32
N LEU A 60 16.85 2.22 -0.30
CA LEU A 60 18.02 1.70 0.40
C LEU A 60 17.70 0.41 1.17
N LEU A 61 16.52 0.33 1.79
CA LEU A 61 16.07 -0.86 2.49
C LEU A 61 15.80 -1.99 1.51
N PHE A 62 15.11 -1.69 0.41
CA PHE A 62 14.87 -2.64 -0.67
C PHE A 62 16.18 -3.22 -1.21
N LYS A 63 17.20 -2.40 -1.47
CA LYS A 63 18.50 -2.88 -1.97
C LYS A 63 19.15 -3.91 -1.05
N ARG A 64 19.15 -3.65 0.27
CA ARG A 64 19.71 -4.60 1.26
C ARG A 64 19.00 -5.95 1.21
N VAL A 65 17.67 -5.93 1.29
CA VAL A 65 16.85 -7.16 1.26
C VAL A 65 16.97 -7.87 -0.08
N PHE A 66 17.07 -7.12 -1.18
CA PHE A 66 17.27 -7.67 -2.52
C PHE A 66 18.60 -8.43 -2.61
N GLU A 67 19.70 -7.84 -2.12
CA GLU A 67 21.02 -8.49 -2.07
C GLU A 67 21.00 -9.76 -1.20
N GLU A 68 20.35 -9.72 -0.03
CA GLU A 68 20.20 -10.87 0.87
C GLU A 68 19.44 -12.05 0.23
N LEU A 69 18.44 -11.75 -0.61
CA LEU A 69 17.56 -12.76 -1.21
C LEU A 69 17.94 -13.18 -2.63
N THR A 70 19.01 -12.62 -3.21
CA THR A 70 19.37 -12.80 -4.63
C THR A 70 19.54 -14.28 -5.03
N ASP A 71 20.13 -15.10 -4.16
CA ASP A 71 20.37 -16.54 -4.43
C ASP A 71 19.28 -17.47 -3.88
N THR A 72 18.16 -16.91 -3.43
CA THR A 72 17.06 -17.68 -2.84
C THR A 72 15.91 -17.88 -3.82
N LYS A 73 15.01 -18.82 -3.50
CA LYS A 73 13.73 -18.97 -4.23
C LYS A 73 12.82 -17.74 -4.12
N GLU A 74 13.12 -16.81 -3.22
CA GLU A 74 12.37 -15.56 -2.97
C GLU A 74 12.88 -14.38 -3.81
N SER A 75 13.80 -14.61 -4.75
CA SER A 75 14.38 -13.59 -5.65
C SER A 75 13.40 -12.97 -6.67
N LYS A 76 12.13 -13.40 -6.69
CA LYS A 76 11.13 -12.89 -7.64
C LYS A 76 10.36 -11.71 -7.04
N TRP A 77 10.45 -10.56 -7.71
CA TRP A 77 9.78 -9.32 -7.29
C TRP A 77 8.72 -8.89 -8.30
N ILE A 78 7.75 -8.11 -7.83
CA ILE A 78 6.71 -7.50 -8.65
C ILE A 78 6.64 -6.00 -8.36
N ILE A 79 6.82 -5.19 -9.39
CA ILE A 79 6.73 -3.73 -9.32
C ILE A 79 5.30 -3.34 -9.69
N LYS A 80 4.65 -2.55 -8.84
CA LYS A 80 3.26 -2.10 -9.06
C LYS A 80 3.17 -0.58 -8.93
N PRO A 81 2.49 0.13 -9.86
CA PRO A 81 2.25 1.55 -9.67
C PRO A 81 1.27 1.82 -8.51
N PRO A 82 1.50 2.89 -7.72
CA PRO A 82 0.83 3.10 -6.44
C PRO A 82 -0.69 3.28 -6.56
N ALA A 83 -1.14 4.04 -7.57
CA ALA A 83 -2.53 4.42 -7.78
C ALA A 83 -3.11 3.95 -9.14
N SER A 84 -2.51 2.93 -9.77
CA SER A 84 -3.02 2.31 -11.02
C SER A 84 -3.88 1.07 -10.75
N ALA A 85 -4.66 0.64 -11.74
CA ALA A 85 -5.56 -0.51 -11.70
C ALA A 85 -5.44 -1.39 -12.95
N ARG A 86 -6.09 -2.56 -12.94
CA ARG A 86 -6.18 -3.50 -14.09
C ARG A 86 -4.82 -4.01 -14.59
N GLY A 87 -3.84 -4.16 -13.70
CA GLY A 87 -2.50 -4.63 -14.05
C GLY A 87 -1.64 -3.66 -14.86
N GLN A 88 -2.15 -2.45 -15.17
CA GLN A 88 -1.41 -1.48 -15.98
C GLN A 88 -0.14 -0.99 -15.25
N GLY A 89 1.00 -1.15 -15.91
CA GLY A 89 2.31 -0.74 -15.41
C GLY A 89 2.97 -1.71 -14.43
N ILE A 90 2.43 -2.93 -14.27
CA ILE A 90 3.12 -3.99 -13.51
C ILE A 90 4.35 -4.46 -14.29
N ARG A 91 5.45 -4.71 -13.57
CA ARG A 91 6.70 -5.28 -14.10
C ARG A 91 7.26 -6.32 -13.15
#